data_AF-A0A9N9NBH7-F1
#
_entry.id   AF-A0A9N9NBH7-F1
#
_cell.length_a   1.000
_cell.length_b   1.000
_cell.length_c   1.000
_cell.angle_alpha   90.00
_cell.angle_beta   90.00
_cell.angle_gamma   90.00
#
_symmetry.space_group_name_H-M   'P 1'
#
loop_
_entity.id
_entity.type
_entity.pdbx_description
1 polymer ?
#
loop_
_entity_poly.entity_id
_entity_poly.type
_entity_poly.pdbx_seq_one_letter_code
_entity_poly.pdbx_strand_id
1 'polypeptide(L)'
;MDDEITKESKRFSIIKIIKEEAQDAQIHKEALSNAPTYEYDILYENQRGSNALNQADPQPWSDKNQKFSPMDIYTYQLPNPTWEWVHKEWLVDMSGDVDEEGWEYAPDFHFPCWHGCYQPLRSFVRRRRWVRLRRQKVGSDFRGIHVTDDKTSL
;
A
#
# COMPACT_ATOMS: atom_id res chain seq x y z
N MET A 1 -43.89 -37.83 -28.80
CA MET A 1 -42.82 -38.34 -27.91
C MET A 1 -41.49 -37.64 -28.17
N ASP A 2 -41.18 -37.26 -29.42
CA ASP A 2 -39.87 -36.67 -29.78
C ASP A 2 -39.67 -35.21 -29.31
N ASP A 3 -40.74 -34.42 -29.16
CA ASP A 3 -40.68 -33.02 -28.72
C ASP A 3 -40.22 -32.87 -27.26
N GLU A 4 -40.59 -33.83 -26.42
CA GLU A 4 -40.29 -33.83 -24.99
C GLU A 4 -38.83 -34.19 -24.73
N ILE A 5 -38.31 -35.16 -25.49
CA ILE A 5 -36.90 -35.57 -25.48
C ILE A 5 -35.99 -34.40 -25.90
N THR A 6 -36.41 -33.66 -26.94
CA THR A 6 -35.65 -32.51 -27.45
C THR A 6 -35.65 -31.34 -26.44
N LYS A 7 -36.77 -31.11 -25.75
CA LYS A 7 -36.90 -30.09 -24.71
C LYS A 7 -36.04 -30.41 -23.50
N GLU A 8 -36.04 -31.66 -23.05
CA GLU A 8 -35.17 -32.12 -21.95
C GLU A 8 -33.70 -32.03 -22.34
N SER A 9 -33.30 -32.47 -23.54
CA SER A 9 -31.91 -32.35 -24.00
C SER A 9 -31.41 -30.90 -23.98
N LYS A 10 -32.20 -29.96 -24.53
CA LYS A 10 -31.87 -28.52 -24.49
C LYS A 10 -31.81 -27.99 -23.06
N ARG A 11 -32.71 -28.42 -22.18
CA ARG A 11 -32.73 -28.06 -20.76
C ARG A 11 -31.48 -28.55 -20.03
N PHE A 12 -31.06 -29.80 -20.26
CA PHE A 12 -29.83 -30.35 -19.70
C PHE A 12 -28.59 -29.59 -20.16
N SER A 13 -28.51 -29.22 -21.45
CA SER A 13 -27.42 -28.39 -21.98
C SER A 13 -27.38 -27.01 -21.32
N ILE A 14 -28.52 -26.34 -21.16
CA ILE A 14 -28.59 -25.02 -20.50
C ILE A 14 -28.18 -25.12 -19.03
N ILE A 15 -28.68 -26.11 -18.29
CA ILE A 15 -28.30 -26.31 -16.88
C ILE A 15 -26.80 -26.56 -16.73
N LYS A 16 -26.19 -27.28 -17.67
CA LYS A 16 -24.75 -27.53 -17.67
C LYS A 16 -23.96 -26.23 -17.87
N ILE A 17 -24.33 -25.41 -18.84
CA ILE A 17 -23.68 -24.12 -19.11
C ILE A 17 -23.76 -23.20 -17.89
N ILE A 18 -24.96 -23.05 -17.29
CA ILE A 18 -25.15 -22.20 -16.10
C ILE A 18 -24.28 -22.67 -14.92
N LYS A 19 -24.13 -23.99 -14.74
CA LYS A 19 -23.27 -24.55 -13.69
C LYS A 19 -21.79 -24.30 -13.94
N GLU A 20 -21.34 -24.42 -15.19
CA GLU A 20 -19.95 -24.11 -15.58
C GLU A 20 -19.65 -22.62 -15.36
N GLU A 21 -20.54 -21.71 -15.80
CA GLU A 21 -20.38 -20.27 -15.56
C GLU A 21 -20.39 -19.90 -14.07
N ALA A 22 -21.24 -20.54 -13.26
CA ALA A 22 -21.27 -20.34 -11.82
C ALA A 22 -19.98 -20.83 -11.13
N GLN A 23 -19.43 -21.94 -11.60
CA GLN A 23 -18.16 -22.49 -11.10
C GLN A 23 -16.99 -21.57 -11.45
N ASP A 24 -16.92 -21.09 -12.69
CA ASP A 24 -15.89 -20.15 -13.14
C ASP A 24 -15.96 -18.83 -12.38
N ALA A 25 -17.16 -18.31 -12.14
CA ALA A 25 -17.37 -17.11 -11.34
C ALA A 25 -16.91 -17.31 -9.88
N GLN A 26 -17.14 -18.49 -9.30
CA GLN A 26 -16.69 -18.82 -7.96
C GLN A 26 -15.16 -18.95 -7.88
N ILE A 27 -14.53 -19.62 -8.84
CA ILE A 27 -13.07 -19.73 -8.95
C ILE A 27 -12.45 -18.34 -9.10
N HIS A 28 -13.04 -17.48 -9.94
CA HIS A 28 -12.55 -16.12 -10.13
C HIS A 28 -12.67 -15.29 -8.84
N LYS A 29 -13.78 -15.42 -8.12
CA LYS A 29 -14.00 -14.74 -6.84
C LYS A 29 -13.01 -15.20 -5.76
N GLU A 30 -12.73 -16.50 -5.69
CA GLU A 30 -11.74 -17.08 -4.77
C GLU A 30 -10.31 -16.67 -5.14
N ALA A 31 -9.99 -16.64 -6.43
CA ALA A 31 -8.70 -16.13 -6.91
C ALA A 31 -8.52 -14.64 -6.57
N LEU A 32 -9.58 -13.83 -6.69
CA LEU A 32 -9.55 -12.42 -6.32
C LEU A 32 -9.46 -12.20 -4.81
N SER A 33 -10.11 -13.04 -3.99
CA SER A 33 -9.98 -12.98 -2.53
C SER A 33 -8.61 -13.43 -2.02
N ASN A 34 -7.95 -14.34 -2.76
CA ASN A 34 -6.61 -14.82 -2.44
C ASN A 34 -5.50 -13.98 -3.09
N ALA A 35 -5.86 -12.99 -3.93
CA ALA A 35 -4.88 -12.08 -4.50
C ALA A 35 -4.22 -11.28 -3.37
N PRO A 36 -2.88 -11.14 -3.38
CA PRO A 36 -2.20 -10.37 -2.35
C PRO A 36 -2.66 -8.91 -2.39
N THR A 37 -3.05 -8.39 -1.23
CA THR A 37 -3.31 -6.95 -1.05
C THR A 37 -2.01 -6.18 -1.07
N TYR A 38 -1.95 -5.09 -1.84
CA TYR A 38 -0.80 -4.20 -1.91
C TYR A 38 -1.14 -2.83 -1.32
N GLU A 39 -0.19 -2.23 -0.59
CA GLU A 39 -0.33 -0.88 -0.05
C GLU A 39 0.99 -0.12 -0.14
N TYR A 40 0.92 1.15 -0.55
CA TYR A 40 2.06 2.06 -0.50
C TYR A 40 2.08 2.76 0.86
N ASP A 41 3.21 2.65 1.56
CA ASP A 41 3.56 3.59 2.62
C ASP A 41 4.27 4.80 2.01
N ILE A 42 4.01 5.97 2.61
CA ILE A 42 4.56 7.26 2.16
C ILE A 42 5.14 7.96 3.38
N LEU A 43 6.37 8.45 3.22
CA LEU A 43 7.01 9.37 4.14
C LEU A 43 7.43 10.63 3.40
N TYR A 44 7.39 11.77 4.09
CA TYR A 44 8.01 13.01 3.65
C TYR A 44 9.20 13.29 4.55
N GLU A 45 10.35 13.51 3.93
CA GLU A 45 11.55 14.05 4.56
C GLU A 45 11.51 15.58 4.44
N ASN A 46 11.60 16.32 5.54
CA ASN A 46 11.45 17.77 5.59
C ASN A 46 12.76 18.46 5.99
N GLN A 47 13.15 19.52 5.27
CA GLN A 47 14.37 20.28 5.57
C GLN A 47 14.19 21.79 5.35
N ARG A 48 14.94 22.61 6.11
CA ARG A 48 14.98 24.08 5.96
C ARG A 48 16.35 24.52 5.45
N GLY A 49 16.62 24.29 4.17
CA GLY A 49 17.93 24.59 3.56
C GLY A 49 19.06 23.96 4.36
N SER A 50 20.08 24.75 4.72
CA SER A 50 21.19 24.33 5.60
C SER A 50 20.90 24.48 7.11
N ASN A 51 19.70 24.92 7.48
CA ASN A 51 19.32 25.19 8.86
C ASN A 51 18.48 24.06 9.44
N ALA A 52 18.46 23.96 10.77
CA ALA A 52 17.53 23.10 11.48
C ALA A 52 16.07 23.57 11.27
N LEU A 53 15.14 22.63 11.39
CA LEU A 53 13.71 22.92 11.44
C LEU A 53 13.39 23.70 12.73
N ASN A 54 12.58 24.73 12.59
CA ASN A 54 12.13 25.55 13.71
C ASN A 54 10.92 24.91 14.39
N GLN A 55 10.52 25.42 15.56
CA GLN A 55 9.37 24.88 16.32
C GLN A 55 8.03 24.93 15.55
N ALA A 56 7.88 25.90 14.63
CA ALA A 56 6.69 26.02 13.79
C ALA A 56 6.72 25.11 12.55
N ASP A 57 7.87 24.51 12.24
CA ASP A 57 8.00 23.63 11.08
C ASP A 57 7.44 22.24 11.39
N PRO A 58 7.05 21.48 10.36
CA PRO A 58 6.90 20.05 10.48
C PRO A 58 8.18 19.41 11.02
N GLN A 59 8.02 18.24 11.63
CA GLN A 59 9.16 17.42 12.05
C GLN A 59 9.94 16.88 10.84
N PRO A 60 11.20 16.43 11.02
CA PRO A 60 12.03 15.93 9.92
C PRO A 60 11.36 14.83 9.08
N TRP A 61 10.46 14.06 9.68
CA TRP A 61 9.70 13.01 9.01
C TRP A 61 8.20 13.19 9.24
N SER A 62 7.42 13.06 8.17
CA SER A 62 5.96 13.13 8.20
C SER A 62 5.30 12.03 7.37
N ASP A 63 4.08 11.63 7.71
CA ASP A 63 3.30 10.61 7.01
C ASP A 63 2.60 11.16 5.74
N LYS A 64 1.83 10.30 5.05
CA LYS A 64 1.04 10.69 3.87
C LYS A 64 0.07 11.86 4.09
N ASN A 65 -0.30 12.13 5.33
CA ASN A 65 -1.20 13.21 5.72
C ASN A 65 -0.45 14.45 6.23
N GLN A 66 0.88 14.51 6.02
CA GLN A 66 1.76 15.58 6.51
C GLN A 66 1.75 15.72 8.05
N LYS A 67 1.49 14.62 8.77
CA LYS A 67 1.58 14.57 10.23
C LYS A 67 2.91 13.97 10.66
N PHE A 68 3.39 14.34 11.85
CA PHE A 68 4.63 13.80 12.41
C PHE A 68 4.68 12.26 12.34
N SER A 69 5.80 11.75 11.80
CA SER A 69 6.20 10.35 11.91
C SER A 69 7.40 10.24 12.85
N PRO A 70 7.35 9.37 13.87
CA PRO A 70 8.52 9.09 14.71
C PRO A 70 9.56 8.21 14.01
N MET A 71 9.24 7.69 12.82
CA MET A 71 10.07 6.79 12.04
C MET A 71 10.57 7.46 10.77
N ASP A 72 11.78 7.08 10.35
CA ASP A 72 12.44 7.45 9.10
C ASP A 72 12.50 6.27 8.12
N ILE A 73 13.12 6.46 6.96
CA ILE A 73 13.25 5.41 5.93
C ILE A 73 14.03 4.16 6.38
N TYR A 74 14.83 4.25 7.45
CA TYR A 74 15.63 3.14 7.96
C TYR A 74 14.93 2.40 9.11
N THR A 75 14.11 3.10 9.88
CA THR A 75 13.46 2.61 11.10
C THR A 75 11.99 2.26 10.91
N TYR A 76 11.37 2.67 9.80
CA TYR A 76 9.95 2.41 9.54
C TYR A 76 9.62 0.92 9.53
N GLN A 77 8.63 0.55 10.35
CA GLN A 77 8.20 -0.83 10.56
C GLN A 77 6.91 -1.14 9.79
N LEU A 78 6.73 -2.40 9.46
CA LEU A 78 5.44 -2.89 8.96
C LEU A 78 4.39 -2.83 10.08
N PRO A 79 3.10 -2.62 9.75
CA PRO A 79 2.06 -2.54 10.77
C PRO A 79 1.95 -3.79 11.66
N ASN A 80 2.21 -4.96 11.09
CA ASN A 80 2.26 -6.25 11.78
C ASN A 80 2.95 -7.33 10.90
N PRO A 81 3.22 -8.54 11.44
CA PRO A 81 3.93 -9.60 10.72
C PRO A 81 3.21 -10.23 9.51
N THR A 82 1.92 -9.92 9.30
CA THR A 82 1.17 -10.38 8.11
C THR A 82 1.58 -9.64 6.85
N TRP A 83 2.34 -8.55 6.98
CA TRP A 83 2.86 -7.81 5.85
C TRP A 83 4.31 -8.18 5.55
N GLU A 84 4.74 -7.91 4.33
CA GLU A 84 6.13 -7.91 3.92
C GLU A 84 6.39 -6.79 2.89
N TRP A 85 7.61 -6.28 2.89
CA TRP A 85 8.03 -5.31 1.89
C TRP A 85 8.20 -5.97 0.52
N VAL A 86 7.65 -5.33 -0.52
CA VAL A 86 7.91 -5.73 -1.91
C VAL A 86 9.29 -5.24 -2.34
N HIS A 87 9.68 -4.03 -1.93
CA HIS A 87 11.00 -3.47 -2.19
C HIS A 87 11.86 -3.45 -0.91
N LYS A 88 13.14 -3.81 -1.04
CA LYS A 88 14.09 -3.82 0.09
C LYS A 88 14.37 -2.43 0.66
N GLU A 89 14.23 -1.40 -0.17
CA GLU A 89 14.54 -0.02 0.17
C GLU A 89 13.34 0.87 -0.17
N TRP A 90 13.34 2.08 0.41
CA TRP A 90 12.44 3.14 0.00
C TRP A 90 12.87 3.70 -1.36
N LEU A 91 11.89 4.11 -2.16
CA LEU A 91 12.10 4.76 -3.44
C LEU A 91 11.70 6.22 -3.32
N VAL A 92 12.38 7.10 -4.06
CA VAL A 92 11.98 8.51 -4.19
C VAL A 92 10.88 8.61 -5.24
N ASP A 93 9.79 9.31 -4.91
CA ASP A 93 8.70 9.57 -5.86
C ASP A 93 9.07 10.74 -6.79
N MET A 94 9.40 10.40 -8.03
CA MET A 94 9.79 11.35 -9.07
C MET A 94 8.60 11.77 -9.97
N SER A 95 7.35 11.46 -9.61
CA SER A 95 6.19 11.72 -10.47
C SER A 95 5.71 13.18 -10.50
N GLY A 96 6.23 14.02 -9.59
CA GLY A 96 5.84 15.43 -9.44
C GLY A 96 6.83 16.42 -10.06
N ASP A 97 6.61 17.71 -9.79
CA ASP A 97 7.57 18.77 -10.06
C ASP A 97 8.64 18.76 -8.95
N VAL A 98 9.71 18.01 -9.19
CA VAL A 98 10.82 17.79 -8.26
C VAL A 98 12.16 17.93 -8.99
N ASP A 99 13.23 18.21 -8.25
CA ASP A 99 14.59 18.21 -8.81
C ASP A 99 15.12 16.80 -9.09
N GLU A 100 16.38 16.72 -9.55
CA GLU A 100 17.07 15.46 -9.88
C GLU A 100 17.22 14.51 -8.69
N GLU A 101 17.16 15.03 -7.45
CA GLU A 101 17.21 14.25 -6.22
C GLU A 101 15.83 14.05 -5.58
N GLY A 102 14.75 14.47 -6.25
CA GLY A 102 13.36 14.33 -5.82
C GLY A 102 12.92 15.32 -4.74
N TRP A 103 13.59 16.46 -4.59
CA TRP A 103 13.12 17.54 -3.72
C TRP A 103 12.13 18.46 -4.43
N GLU A 104 11.10 18.85 -3.69
CA GLU A 104 10.27 20.01 -4.00
C GLU A 104 10.54 21.12 -2.97
N TYR A 105 10.45 22.37 -3.40
CA TYR A 105 10.83 23.56 -2.65
C TYR A 105 9.65 24.50 -2.43
N ALA A 106 9.66 25.25 -1.34
CA ALA A 106 8.70 26.32 -1.07
C ALA A 106 9.33 27.44 -0.23
N PRO A 107 8.70 28.63 -0.14
CA PRO A 107 9.12 29.68 0.79
C PRO A 107 8.90 29.31 2.26
N ASP A 108 7.88 28.51 2.56
CA ASP A 108 7.53 28.00 3.89
C ASP A 108 6.62 26.76 3.76
N PHE A 109 6.61 25.88 4.76
CA PHE A 109 5.84 24.63 4.74
C PHE A 109 4.32 24.85 4.68
N HIS A 110 3.84 26.01 5.14
CA HIS A 110 2.41 26.34 5.15
C HIS A 110 1.93 26.93 3.82
N PHE A 111 2.83 27.19 2.86
CA PHE A 111 2.44 27.65 1.53
C PHE A 111 2.16 26.48 0.58
N PRO A 112 1.16 26.60 -0.30
CA PRO A 112 0.82 25.55 -1.25
C PRO A 112 1.72 25.55 -2.51
N CYS A 113 2.58 26.55 -2.69
CA CYS A 113 3.40 26.73 -3.89
C CYS A 113 4.71 25.95 -3.82
N TRP A 114 4.60 24.63 -4.03
CA TRP A 114 5.74 23.73 -4.20
C TRP A 114 6.22 23.71 -5.64
N HIS A 115 7.53 23.57 -5.86
CA HIS A 115 8.14 23.53 -7.19
C HIS A 115 9.47 22.78 -7.17
N GLY A 116 9.86 22.18 -8.30
CA GLY A 116 11.05 21.33 -8.39
C GLY A 116 12.35 22.08 -8.69
N CYS A 117 12.27 23.29 -9.26
CA CYS A 117 13.45 24.06 -9.63
C CYS A 117 13.87 25.01 -8.51
N TYR A 118 15.08 24.86 -7.97
CA TYR A 118 15.58 25.78 -6.95
C TYR A 118 15.55 27.24 -7.42
N GLN A 119 14.83 28.08 -6.67
CA GLN A 119 14.69 29.51 -6.88
C GLN A 119 15.19 30.30 -5.65
N PRO A 120 16.19 31.19 -5.81
CA PRO A 120 16.58 32.10 -4.74
C PRO A 120 15.38 32.87 -4.18
N LEU A 121 15.33 33.04 -2.85
CA LEU A 121 14.26 33.72 -2.11
C LEU A 121 12.87 33.05 -2.14
N ARG A 122 12.71 31.91 -2.83
CA ARG A 122 11.45 31.15 -2.91
C ARG A 122 11.59 29.66 -2.54
N SER A 123 12.77 29.27 -2.09
CA SER A 123 13.16 27.88 -1.81
C SER A 123 13.83 27.77 -0.45
N PHE A 124 13.17 28.25 0.60
CA PHE A 124 13.72 28.24 1.96
C PHE A 124 13.47 26.93 2.69
N VAL A 125 12.40 26.23 2.32
CA VAL A 125 12.11 24.88 2.80
C VAL A 125 12.05 23.93 1.62
N ARG A 126 12.30 22.66 1.89
CA ARG A 126 12.15 21.58 0.92
C ARG A 126 11.58 20.33 1.58
N ARG A 127 10.89 19.52 0.80
CA ARG A 127 10.52 18.16 1.22
C ARG A 127 10.77 17.15 0.10
N ARG A 128 11.01 15.90 0.48
CA ARG A 128 11.19 14.78 -0.46
C ARG A 128 10.19 13.70 -0.10
N ARG A 129 9.45 13.21 -1.10
CA ARG A 129 8.46 12.15 -0.93
C ARG A 129 9.11 10.78 -1.18
N TRP A 130 9.11 9.97 -0.14
CA TRP A 130 9.56 8.58 -0.18
C TRP A 130 8.35 7.66 -0.24
N VAL A 131 8.43 6.63 -1.09
CA VAL A 131 7.39 5.61 -1.25
C VAL A 131 7.98 4.21 -1.09
N ARG A 132 7.23 3.32 -0.44
CA ARG A 132 7.61 1.91 -0.35
C ARG A 132 6.38 1.03 -0.40
N LEU A 133 6.44 0.02 -1.26
CA LEU A 133 5.35 -0.91 -1.45
C LEU A 133 5.48 -2.08 -0.48
N ARG A 134 4.39 -2.39 0.23
CA ARG A 134 4.21 -3.63 0.98
C ARG A 134 3.07 -4.44 0.43
N ARG A 135 3.11 -5.75 0.69
CA ARG A 135 2.02 -6.66 0.39
C ARG A 135 1.66 -7.51 1.59
N GLN A 136 0.41 -7.94 1.66
CA GLN A 136 -0.04 -8.90 2.66
C GLN A 136 0.41 -10.31 2.25
N LYS A 137 0.93 -11.07 3.21
CA LYS A 137 1.32 -12.47 3.03
C LYS A 137 0.06 -13.32 2.88
N VAL A 138 -0.03 -14.04 1.75
CA VAL A 138 -1.13 -14.96 1.48
C VAL A 138 -1.12 -16.08 2.54
N GLY A 139 -2.28 -16.37 3.14
CA GLY A 139 -2.43 -17.43 4.15
C GLY A 139 -2.09 -17.04 5.60
N SER A 140 -1.82 -15.77 5.89
CA SER A 140 -1.56 -15.29 7.25
C SER A 140 -2.85 -15.00 8.04
N ASP A 141 -3.72 -16.00 8.15
CA ASP A 141 -4.83 -15.99 9.11
C ASP A 141 -4.22 -16.15 10.52
N PHE A 142 -3.98 -15.05 11.23
CA PHE A 142 -3.61 -15.02 12.66
C PHE A 142 -4.82 -15.35 13.57
N ARG A 143 -5.76 -16.19 13.12
CA ARG A 143 -6.88 -16.65 13.95
C ARG A 143 -6.39 -17.78 14.87
N GLY A 144 -5.87 -17.37 16.02
CA GLY A 144 -5.85 -18.10 17.29
C GLY A 144 -5.42 -19.57 17.25
N ILE A 145 -4.11 -19.83 17.32
CA ILE A 145 -3.64 -21.10 17.91
C ILE A 145 -3.59 -20.88 19.42
N HIS A 146 -4.71 -21.13 20.10
CA HIS A 146 -4.66 -21.51 21.50
C HIS A 146 -4.04 -22.91 21.53
N VAL A 147 -2.74 -23.00 21.79
CA VAL A 147 -2.11 -24.26 22.20
C VAL A 147 -2.62 -24.53 23.61
N THR A 148 -3.65 -25.36 23.75
CA THR A 148 -3.93 -26.03 25.02
C THR A 148 -2.93 -27.18 25.13
N ASP A 149 -1.91 -27.01 25.96
CA ASP A 149 -1.03 -28.09 26.38
C ASP A 149 -1.82 -29.08 27.24
N ASP A 150 -2.45 -30.08 26.62
CA ASP A 150 -2.84 -31.30 27.31
C ASP A 150 -1.61 -32.21 27.43
N LYS A 151 -0.98 -32.17 28.62
CA LYS A 151 -0.14 -33.29 29.09
C LYS A 151 -0.76 -33.85 30.37
N THR A 152 -1.58 -34.88 30.17
CA THR A 152 -1.98 -35.81 31.22
C THR A 152 -1.09 -37.05 31.14
N SER A 153 -0.47 -37.36 32.28
CA SER A 153 -0.02 -38.67 32.78
C SER A 153 1.00 -39.51 32.01
N LEU A 154 2.18 -39.69 32.64
CA LEU A 154 2.62 -40.96 33.25
C LEU A 154 3.48 -40.65 34.49
#